data_AF-A0A3R7H0X0-F1
#
_entry.id   AF-A0A3R7H0X0-F1
#
_cell.length_a   1.000
_cell.length_b   1.000
_cell.length_c   1.000
_cell.angle_alpha   90.00
_cell.angle_beta   90.00
_cell.angle_gamma   90.00
#
_symmetry.space_group_name_H-M   'P 1'
#
loop_
_entity.id
_entity.type
_entity.pdbx_description
1 polymer ?
#
loop_
_entity_poly.entity_id
_entity_poly.type
_entity_poly.pdbx_seq_one_letter_code
_entity_poly.pdbx_strand_id
1 'polypeptide(L)'
;MQLLHCEAIVLVTHYRNVGSNSGGYSGLSLGLALLKYLARAKWLAKDVILLAADDGVLDGSDGYAPGTEAWLQVYHLDPVESGLQGVLPMRAGVIRAAVNLETMYDAHSVDAVGIYTAGMNGQLPNLDLVNTAVRSFRQHKIPIILDRADTEPRSQEQAGATKSNDFVSTSLSLLQNVFEKYGPAELKQSARDYLMNLKGMLHFMTTLASGPSGPHANFISYNIDSITLSLVKKSDSNDQLRMREVLQSIEMLVRALSNLEEKLHQSFFLYVLPSTTTFVSVGEYYYTVALAISPAIAHLLYLPNQMTGMRVAFALAVFLVVEALGAFLLASLCYYFGTPTALLGSTSANFASSKRWWVLAFTISTVQALVVVVVVPALRSVAGFSGCAEIQDWRKKIAIYEADQQNKQKEKTAVTSVLNGGNNVDLQAANTDPANDILKLDSGWRAIKFLTMALLVYGHCILGILNYPMALFCAIFMAHFARVVPFDTTSLLKNVWHGLWLFVSSPLVLLVLLNWSRLGTEATVNYLAYAIANSLALMEQT
;
A
#
# COMPACT_ATOMS: atom_id res chain seq x y z
N MET A 1 -12.64 43.34 -17.16
CA MET A 1 -13.66 42.33 -17.51
C MET A 1 -13.49 41.21 -16.49
N GLN A 2 -14.35 41.16 -15.47
CA GLN A 2 -14.28 40.15 -14.42
C GLN A 2 -14.41 38.77 -15.07
N LEU A 3 -13.36 37.95 -14.99
CA LEU A 3 -13.45 36.51 -15.17
C LEU A 3 -14.40 36.01 -14.08
N LEU A 4 -15.70 35.95 -14.38
CA LEU A 4 -16.58 34.99 -13.72
C LEU A 4 -15.88 33.65 -13.92
N HIS A 5 -15.39 33.06 -12.82
CA HIS A 5 -14.80 31.74 -12.84
C HIS A 5 -15.87 30.75 -13.30
N CYS A 6 -15.94 30.48 -14.61
CA CYS A 6 -16.72 29.38 -15.15
C CYS A 6 -16.17 28.10 -14.51
N GLU A 7 -17.09 27.25 -14.08
CA GLU A 7 -16.78 25.95 -13.49
C GLU A 7 -17.25 24.88 -14.45
N ALA A 8 -16.50 23.79 -14.54
CA ALA A 8 -16.78 22.71 -15.47
C ALA A 8 -16.91 21.35 -14.78
N ILE A 9 -17.76 20.50 -15.35
CA ILE A 9 -17.84 19.06 -15.07
C ILE A 9 -17.38 18.33 -16.32
N VAL A 10 -16.45 17.38 -16.18
CA VAL A 10 -15.95 16.60 -17.32
C VAL A 10 -16.60 15.22 -17.32
N LEU A 11 -17.19 14.84 -18.44
CA LEU A 11 -17.65 13.48 -18.74
C LEU A 11 -16.62 12.83 -19.66
N VAL A 12 -15.96 11.78 -19.20
CA VAL A 12 -14.97 11.05 -20.00
C VAL A 12 -15.60 9.81 -20.61
N THR A 13 -15.32 9.57 -21.88
CA THR A 13 -15.79 8.42 -22.66
C THR A 13 -14.70 7.96 -23.61
N HIS A 14 -14.76 6.70 -24.05
CA HIS A 14 -13.80 6.13 -25.00
C HIS A 14 -14.48 5.78 -26.31
N TYR A 15 -13.89 6.21 -27.42
CA TYR A 15 -14.49 6.07 -28.75
C TYR A 15 -14.15 4.75 -29.45
N ARG A 16 -13.17 3.99 -28.92
CA ARG A 16 -12.69 2.72 -29.53
C ARG A 16 -13.78 1.63 -29.58
N ASN A 17 -14.83 1.79 -28.77
CA ASN A 17 -16.03 0.94 -28.75
C ASN A 17 -17.08 1.28 -29.83
N VAL A 18 -16.76 2.14 -30.79
CA VAL A 18 -17.70 2.56 -31.86
C VAL A 18 -17.44 1.75 -33.13
N GLY A 19 -18.40 0.89 -33.52
CA GLY A 19 -18.46 0.27 -34.85
C GLY A 19 -17.96 -1.16 -35.00
N SER A 20 -17.58 -1.86 -33.92
CA SER A 20 -17.02 -3.23 -33.95
C SER A 20 -18.02 -4.27 -33.44
N ASN A 21 -19.11 -4.62 -34.15
CA ASN A 21 -20.08 -5.67 -33.74
C ASN A 21 -20.48 -5.67 -32.23
N SER A 22 -20.32 -4.54 -31.55
CA SER A 22 -20.35 -4.38 -30.11
C SER A 22 -21.72 -3.83 -29.75
N GLY A 23 -22.52 -4.64 -29.06
CA GLY A 23 -23.95 -4.45 -28.90
C GLY A 23 -24.36 -3.02 -28.49
N GLY A 24 -25.36 -2.50 -29.19
CA GLY A 24 -26.29 -1.43 -28.76
C GLY A 24 -25.74 -0.06 -28.34
N TYR A 25 -24.92 0.02 -27.29
CA TYR A 25 -24.62 1.24 -26.55
C TYR A 25 -23.15 1.30 -26.07
N SER A 26 -22.35 2.18 -26.67
CA SER A 26 -20.99 2.50 -26.20
C SER A 26 -20.99 3.65 -25.18
N GLY A 27 -19.93 3.78 -24.38
CA GLY A 27 -19.75 4.90 -23.44
C GLY A 27 -19.85 6.26 -24.12
N LEU A 28 -19.31 6.38 -25.34
CA LEU A 28 -19.47 7.57 -26.17
C LEU A 28 -20.94 7.84 -26.52
N SER A 29 -21.70 6.82 -26.93
CA SER A 29 -23.12 6.99 -27.25
C SER A 29 -23.94 7.43 -26.04
N LEU A 30 -23.62 6.90 -24.86
CA LEU A 30 -24.22 7.27 -23.58
C LEU A 30 -23.88 8.72 -23.21
N GLY A 31 -22.61 9.10 -23.31
CA GLY A 31 -22.13 10.45 -23.06
C GLY A 31 -22.73 11.48 -24.00
N LEU A 32 -22.85 11.18 -25.29
CA LEU A 32 -23.52 12.04 -26.28
C LEU A 32 -25.01 12.19 -26.00
N ALA A 33 -25.70 11.10 -25.66
CA ALA A 33 -27.11 11.13 -25.30
C ALA A 33 -27.35 12.01 -24.05
N LEU A 34 -26.51 11.84 -23.04
CA LEU A 34 -26.55 12.66 -21.83
C LEU A 34 -26.23 14.12 -22.12
N LEU A 35 -25.20 14.42 -22.92
CA LEU A 35 -24.84 15.79 -23.30
C LEU A 35 -25.99 16.48 -24.06
N LYS A 36 -26.65 15.78 -24.98
CA LYS A 36 -27.84 16.27 -25.70
C LYS A 36 -29.00 16.59 -24.76
N TYR A 37 -29.17 15.82 -23.69
CA TYR A 37 -30.15 16.08 -22.65
C TYR A 37 -29.77 17.31 -21.81
N LEU A 38 -28.51 17.37 -21.33
CA LEU A 38 -27.98 18.44 -20.50
C LEU A 38 -27.96 19.79 -21.22
N ALA A 39 -27.75 19.81 -22.54
CA ALA A 39 -27.82 21.04 -23.35
C ALA A 39 -29.20 21.74 -23.30
N ARG A 40 -30.26 21.03 -22.88
CA ARG A 40 -31.61 21.58 -22.71
C ARG A 40 -31.95 21.86 -21.24
N ALA A 41 -31.08 21.47 -20.31
CA ALA A 41 -31.31 21.61 -18.88
C ALA A 41 -31.15 23.07 -18.44
N LYS A 42 -32.19 23.63 -17.82
CA LYS A 42 -32.17 25.00 -17.28
C LYS A 42 -31.55 25.10 -15.88
N TRP A 43 -31.34 23.97 -15.22
CA TRP A 43 -30.79 23.90 -13.87
C TRP A 43 -29.26 23.81 -13.86
N LEU A 44 -28.63 23.69 -15.04
CA LEU A 44 -27.20 23.51 -15.15
C LEU A 44 -26.49 24.83 -14.85
N ALA A 45 -25.70 24.84 -13.78
CA ALA A 45 -24.96 26.01 -13.30
C ALA A 45 -23.47 25.97 -13.71
N LYS A 46 -23.01 24.83 -14.24
CA LYS A 46 -21.61 24.57 -14.63
C LYS A 46 -21.54 24.11 -16.08
N ASP A 47 -20.48 24.44 -16.77
CA ASP A 47 -20.25 23.93 -18.12
C ASP A 47 -19.99 22.42 -18.08
N VAL A 48 -20.47 21.68 -19.08
CA VAL A 48 -20.25 20.24 -19.18
C VAL A 48 -19.39 19.95 -20.40
N ILE A 49 -18.21 19.39 -20.17
CA ILE A 49 -17.28 18.96 -21.21
C ILE A 49 -17.47 17.47 -21.43
N LEU A 50 -17.68 17.04 -22.67
CA LEU A 50 -17.57 15.64 -23.05
C LEU A 50 -16.19 15.40 -23.67
N LEU A 51 -15.35 14.63 -22.98
CA LEU A 51 -14.04 14.18 -23.46
C LEU A 51 -14.17 12.79 -24.06
N ALA A 52 -13.83 12.64 -25.34
CA ALA A 52 -13.71 11.36 -26.02
C ALA A 52 -12.21 11.00 -26.14
N ALA A 53 -11.70 10.19 -25.22
CA ALA A 53 -10.27 9.88 -25.10
C ALA A 53 -9.86 8.59 -25.82
N ASP A 54 -8.59 8.54 -26.26
CA ASP A 54 -7.89 7.30 -26.65
C ASP A 54 -6.95 6.89 -25.53
N ASP A 55 -7.41 6.00 -24.66
CA ASP A 55 -6.65 5.51 -23.51
C ASP A 55 -6.12 4.08 -23.74
N GLY A 56 -5.81 3.74 -25.01
CA GLY A 56 -5.23 2.46 -25.37
C GLY A 56 -6.27 1.36 -25.59
N VAL A 57 -5.83 0.10 -25.46
CA VAL A 57 -6.63 -1.09 -25.80
C VAL A 57 -7.70 -1.38 -24.76
N LEU A 58 -7.42 -1.04 -23.49
CA LEU A 58 -8.30 -1.31 -22.35
C LEU A 58 -9.14 -0.11 -21.93
N ASP A 59 -9.20 0.95 -22.76
CA ASP A 59 -9.92 2.20 -22.45
C ASP A 59 -9.51 2.79 -21.08
N GLY A 60 -8.24 2.62 -20.69
CA GLY A 60 -7.69 3.01 -19.40
C GLY A 60 -8.24 2.28 -18.17
N SER A 61 -8.96 1.17 -18.33
CA SER A 61 -9.46 0.35 -17.20
C SER A 61 -8.36 -0.33 -16.38
N ASP A 62 -7.16 -0.47 -16.94
CA ASP A 62 -5.91 -0.85 -16.28
C ASP A 62 -5.24 0.32 -15.53
N GLY A 63 -5.88 1.50 -15.55
CA GLY A 63 -5.40 2.72 -14.94
C GLY A 63 -4.32 3.44 -15.74
N TYR A 64 -4.00 2.97 -16.95
CA TYR A 64 -3.14 3.67 -17.89
C TYR A 64 -3.99 4.46 -18.90
N ALA A 65 -4.10 5.77 -18.72
CA ALA A 65 -4.98 6.63 -19.52
C ALA A 65 -4.23 7.80 -20.18
N PRO A 66 -3.38 7.53 -21.20
CA PRO A 66 -2.50 8.53 -21.80
C PRO A 66 -3.23 9.64 -22.57
N GLY A 67 -4.37 9.34 -23.20
CA GLY A 67 -5.15 10.35 -23.93
C GLY A 67 -5.80 11.34 -22.97
N THR A 68 -6.36 10.82 -21.88
CA THR A 68 -6.89 11.64 -20.78
C THR A 68 -5.80 12.47 -20.11
N GLU A 69 -4.63 11.90 -19.85
CA GLU A 69 -3.48 12.59 -19.27
C GLU A 69 -2.99 13.74 -20.17
N ALA A 70 -2.78 13.47 -21.46
CA ALA A 70 -2.33 14.48 -22.41
C ALA A 70 -3.33 15.65 -22.51
N TRP A 71 -4.63 15.37 -22.51
CA TRP A 71 -5.64 16.42 -22.51
C TRP A 71 -5.59 17.26 -21.23
N LEU A 72 -5.45 16.64 -20.06
CA LEU A 72 -5.34 17.35 -18.78
C LEU A 72 -4.09 18.22 -18.72
N GLN A 73 -2.94 17.72 -19.17
CA GLN A 73 -1.71 18.50 -19.27
C GLN A 73 -1.97 19.77 -20.08
N VAL A 74 -2.50 19.64 -21.30
CA VAL A 74 -2.79 20.80 -22.16
C VAL A 74 -3.89 21.71 -21.59
N TYR A 75 -4.86 21.17 -20.84
CA TYR A 75 -5.89 21.95 -20.18
C TYR A 75 -5.32 22.86 -19.09
N HIS A 76 -4.29 22.40 -18.38
CA HIS A 76 -3.67 23.11 -17.27
C HIS A 76 -2.42 23.93 -17.63
N LEU A 77 -1.84 23.75 -18.82
CA LEU A 77 -0.71 24.58 -19.30
C LEU A 77 -1.08 26.07 -19.35
N ASP A 78 -0.18 26.97 -18.93
CA ASP A 78 -0.38 28.40 -19.11
C ASP A 78 -0.12 28.78 -20.59
N PRO A 79 -1.08 29.41 -21.29
CA PRO A 79 -0.88 29.88 -22.66
C PRO A 79 0.30 30.84 -22.82
N VAL A 80 0.70 31.56 -21.77
CA VAL A 80 1.75 32.59 -21.80
C VAL A 80 3.15 32.00 -21.65
N GLU A 81 3.32 30.97 -20.81
CA GLU A 81 4.64 30.36 -20.57
C GLU A 81 5.04 29.36 -21.66
N SER A 82 4.07 28.79 -22.39
CA SER A 82 4.33 27.60 -23.19
C SER A 82 5.07 27.85 -24.51
N GLY A 83 4.93 29.03 -25.15
CA GLY A 83 5.57 29.32 -26.46
C GLY A 83 5.30 28.31 -27.59
N LEU A 84 4.43 27.32 -27.37
CA LEU A 84 4.28 26.09 -28.13
C LEU A 84 2.95 26.07 -28.88
N GLN A 85 2.99 25.56 -30.11
CA GLN A 85 1.81 25.18 -30.90
C GLN A 85 1.06 24.03 -30.21
N GLY A 86 0.14 24.35 -29.30
CA GLY A 86 -0.64 23.36 -28.57
C GLY A 86 -1.74 23.90 -27.68
N VAL A 87 -2.07 25.19 -27.78
CA VAL A 87 -3.11 25.82 -26.94
C VAL A 87 -4.47 25.25 -27.32
N LEU A 88 -5.19 24.68 -26.34
CA LEU A 88 -6.58 24.27 -26.52
C LEU A 88 -7.41 25.50 -26.99
N PRO A 89 -8.14 25.38 -28.11
CA PRO A 89 -8.85 26.52 -28.69
C PRO A 89 -9.95 27.08 -27.78
N MET A 90 -10.40 26.30 -26.78
CA MET A 90 -11.39 26.70 -25.80
C MET A 90 -11.18 25.99 -24.46
N ARG A 91 -11.39 26.69 -23.35
CA ARG A 91 -11.41 26.15 -21.98
C ARG A 91 -12.71 26.57 -21.31
N ALA A 92 -13.35 25.66 -20.56
CA ALA A 92 -14.62 25.93 -19.87
C ALA A 92 -14.44 26.37 -18.41
N GLY A 93 -13.21 26.77 -18.04
CA GLY A 93 -12.86 27.26 -16.71
C GLY A 93 -12.34 26.18 -15.75
N VAL A 94 -12.57 26.32 -14.45
CA VAL A 94 -12.01 25.41 -13.43
C VAL A 94 -12.81 24.11 -13.40
N ILE A 95 -12.14 22.98 -13.63
CA ILE A 95 -12.79 21.67 -13.54
C ILE A 95 -13.05 21.35 -12.07
N ARG A 96 -14.32 21.14 -11.71
CA ARG A 96 -14.74 20.82 -10.34
C ARG A 96 -14.80 19.32 -10.09
N ALA A 97 -15.28 18.56 -11.06
CA ALA A 97 -15.38 17.11 -10.96
C ALA A 97 -15.30 16.44 -12.33
N ALA A 98 -14.90 15.18 -12.35
CA ALA A 98 -14.93 14.36 -13.56
C ALA A 98 -15.62 13.00 -13.32
N VAL A 99 -16.41 12.55 -14.29
CA VAL A 99 -17.07 11.25 -14.26
C VAL A 99 -16.71 10.50 -15.53
N ASN A 100 -15.96 9.41 -15.37
CA ASN A 100 -15.62 8.54 -16.48
C ASN A 100 -16.72 7.49 -16.69
N LEU A 101 -17.14 7.31 -17.94
CA LEU A 101 -18.24 6.42 -18.34
C LEU A 101 -17.69 5.26 -19.17
N GLU A 102 -17.48 4.12 -18.50
CA GLU A 102 -17.10 2.86 -19.12
C GLU A 102 -18.33 2.00 -19.40
N THR A 103 -18.37 1.37 -20.58
CA THR A 103 -19.43 0.45 -20.98
C THR A 103 -18.86 -0.91 -21.32
N MET A 104 -19.55 -2.01 -21.00
CA MET A 104 -19.18 -3.32 -21.52
C MET A 104 -19.32 -3.39 -23.04
N TYR A 105 -18.60 -4.33 -23.67
CA TYR A 105 -18.74 -4.61 -25.11
C TYR A 105 -20.13 -5.20 -25.46
N ASP A 106 -20.81 -5.82 -24.50
CA ASP A 106 -22.18 -6.31 -24.63
C ASP A 106 -23.13 -5.63 -23.62
N ALA A 107 -23.84 -4.59 -24.10
CA ALA A 107 -24.84 -3.89 -23.30
C ALA A 107 -26.11 -4.73 -23.01
N HIS A 108 -26.26 -5.90 -23.63
CA HIS A 108 -27.41 -6.77 -23.38
C HIS A 108 -27.23 -7.68 -22.18
N SER A 109 -26.01 -7.81 -21.65
CA SER A 109 -25.68 -8.71 -20.54
C SER A 109 -25.34 -8.01 -19.23
N VAL A 110 -25.53 -6.69 -19.12
CA VAL A 110 -25.16 -5.91 -17.92
C VAL A 110 -26.27 -5.94 -16.87
N ASP A 111 -25.91 -6.26 -15.63
CA ASP A 111 -26.82 -6.39 -14.47
C ASP A 111 -26.41 -5.49 -13.28
N ALA A 112 -25.23 -4.85 -13.33
CA ALA A 112 -24.69 -4.03 -12.25
C ALA A 112 -23.85 -2.83 -12.75
N VAL A 113 -23.57 -1.89 -11.84
CA VAL A 113 -22.68 -0.74 -12.07
C VAL A 113 -21.48 -0.81 -11.12
N GLY A 114 -20.28 -0.84 -11.69
CA GLY A 114 -19.01 -0.65 -11.00
C GLY A 114 -18.77 0.84 -10.72
N ILE A 115 -18.44 1.18 -9.48
CA ILE A 115 -17.97 2.52 -9.08
C ILE A 115 -16.54 2.37 -8.59
N TYR A 116 -15.59 2.85 -9.38
CA TYR A 116 -14.16 2.75 -9.10
C TYR A 116 -13.57 4.11 -8.74
N THR A 117 -12.72 4.10 -7.71
CA THR A 117 -12.25 5.31 -7.03
C THR A 117 -10.76 5.30 -6.71
N ALA A 118 -10.08 4.13 -6.81
CA ALA A 118 -8.66 4.03 -6.50
C ALA A 118 -7.84 4.79 -7.55
N GLY A 119 -7.14 5.84 -7.11
CA GLY A 119 -6.27 6.67 -7.92
C GLY A 119 -4.79 6.27 -7.85
N MET A 120 -3.93 7.12 -8.40
CA MET A 120 -2.48 6.94 -8.35
C MET A 120 -2.00 6.97 -6.89
N ASN A 121 -1.07 6.08 -6.51
CA ASN A 121 -0.40 6.12 -5.21
C ASN A 121 -1.38 6.12 -4.01
N GLY A 122 -2.51 5.42 -4.13
CA GLY A 122 -3.52 5.36 -3.07
C GLY A 122 -4.30 6.66 -2.87
N GLN A 123 -4.24 7.62 -3.80
CA GLN A 123 -5.11 8.79 -3.77
C GLN A 123 -6.56 8.39 -4.01
N LEU A 124 -7.49 9.14 -3.40
CA LEU A 124 -8.91 8.92 -3.48
C LEU A 124 -9.63 10.25 -3.74
N PRO A 125 -10.76 10.22 -4.46
CA PRO A 125 -11.64 11.38 -4.56
C PRO A 125 -12.31 11.63 -3.21
N ASN A 126 -12.93 12.80 -3.06
CA ASN A 126 -13.76 13.05 -1.90
C ASN A 126 -14.87 11.99 -1.74
N LEU A 127 -15.01 11.42 -0.53
CA LEU A 127 -16.00 10.39 -0.21
C LEU A 127 -17.46 10.81 -0.52
N ASP A 128 -17.79 12.10 -0.46
CA ASP A 128 -19.14 12.58 -0.77
C ASP A 128 -19.51 12.42 -2.24
N LEU A 129 -18.53 12.52 -3.15
CA LEU A 129 -18.74 12.22 -4.57
C LEU A 129 -19.15 10.75 -4.74
N VAL A 130 -18.44 9.85 -4.05
CA VAL A 130 -18.71 8.42 -4.07
C VAL A 130 -20.07 8.10 -3.45
N ASN A 131 -20.36 8.66 -2.28
CA ASN A 131 -21.65 8.48 -1.60
C ASN A 131 -22.82 8.99 -2.44
N THR A 132 -22.66 10.12 -3.11
CA THR A 132 -23.68 10.70 -4.00
C THR A 132 -23.92 9.78 -5.19
N ALA A 133 -22.86 9.27 -5.82
CA ALA A 133 -22.98 8.30 -6.90
C ALA A 133 -23.68 7.02 -6.42
N VAL A 134 -23.26 6.44 -5.30
CA VAL A 134 -23.86 5.23 -4.72
C VAL A 134 -25.34 5.43 -4.42
N ARG A 135 -25.71 6.56 -3.80
CA ARG A 135 -27.11 6.89 -3.50
C ARG A 135 -27.94 7.02 -4.78
N SER A 136 -27.38 7.67 -5.80
CA SER A 136 -28.04 7.85 -7.10
C SER A 136 -28.37 6.54 -7.81
N PHE A 137 -27.45 5.56 -7.80
CA PHE A 137 -27.69 4.25 -8.40
C PHE A 137 -28.63 3.38 -7.56
N ARG A 138 -28.51 3.43 -6.23
CA ARG A 138 -29.40 2.69 -5.32
C ARG A 138 -30.85 3.13 -5.39
N GLN A 139 -31.11 4.41 -5.64
CA GLN A 139 -32.48 4.92 -5.81
C GLN A 139 -33.21 4.21 -6.95
N HIS A 140 -32.49 3.80 -7.99
CA HIS A 140 -33.03 3.02 -9.11
C HIS A 140 -32.85 1.50 -8.93
N LYS A 141 -32.53 1.03 -7.73
CA LYS A 141 -32.31 -0.39 -7.39
C LYS A 141 -31.22 -1.07 -8.22
N ILE A 142 -30.26 -0.30 -8.72
CA ILE A 142 -29.14 -0.81 -9.51
C ILE A 142 -28.10 -1.41 -8.55
N PRO A 143 -27.69 -2.69 -8.72
CA PRO A 143 -26.62 -3.29 -7.94
C PRO A 143 -25.29 -2.57 -8.20
N ILE A 144 -24.53 -2.33 -7.12
CA ILE A 144 -23.25 -1.63 -7.18
C ILE A 144 -22.11 -2.58 -6.83
N ILE A 145 -21.01 -2.46 -7.57
CA ILE A 145 -19.75 -3.16 -7.32
C ILE A 145 -18.65 -2.12 -7.10
N LEU A 146 -17.77 -2.34 -6.13
CA LEU A 146 -16.66 -1.43 -5.82
C LEU A 146 -15.31 -1.92 -6.39
N ASP A 147 -15.24 -3.17 -6.80
CA ASP A 147 -14.01 -3.84 -7.21
C ASP A 147 -14.20 -4.58 -8.55
N ARG A 148 -13.27 -4.39 -9.48
CA ARG A 148 -13.25 -5.07 -10.78
C ARG A 148 -13.05 -6.59 -10.62
N ALA A 149 -12.43 -7.07 -9.54
CA ALA A 149 -12.24 -8.50 -9.34
C ALA A 149 -13.55 -9.28 -9.12
N ASP A 150 -14.63 -8.59 -8.71
CA ASP A 150 -15.96 -9.21 -8.52
C ASP A 150 -16.82 -9.19 -9.81
N THR A 151 -16.26 -8.77 -10.97
CA THR A 151 -16.97 -8.69 -12.26
C THR A 151 -16.59 -9.82 -13.21
N GLU A 152 -17.49 -10.19 -14.13
CA GLU A 152 -17.14 -11.09 -15.23
C GLU A 152 -16.18 -10.46 -16.25
N PRO A 153 -15.28 -11.24 -16.88
CA PRO A 153 -14.30 -10.72 -17.84
C PRO A 153 -14.98 -10.11 -19.07
N ARG A 154 -14.45 -8.96 -19.52
CA ARG A 154 -15.04 -8.09 -20.55
C ARG A 154 -14.92 -8.67 -21.96
N SER A 155 -14.00 -9.61 -22.21
CA SER A 155 -13.71 -10.20 -23.54
C SER A 155 -13.04 -11.58 -23.47
N GLN A 156 -13.06 -12.32 -24.59
CA GLN A 156 -12.47 -13.65 -24.76
C GLN A 156 -10.92 -13.63 -24.67
N GLU A 157 -10.25 -12.50 -24.91
CA GLU A 157 -8.80 -12.33 -24.70
C GLU A 157 -8.44 -12.22 -23.21
N GLN A 158 -9.30 -11.63 -22.37
CA GLN A 158 -9.14 -11.61 -20.91
C GLN A 158 -9.56 -12.94 -20.24
N ALA A 159 -10.24 -13.83 -20.97
CA ALA A 159 -10.66 -15.14 -20.45
C ALA A 159 -9.47 -16.11 -20.22
N GLY A 160 -8.30 -15.84 -20.82
CA GLY A 160 -7.07 -16.58 -20.55
C GLY A 160 -6.47 -16.30 -19.16
N ALA A 161 -6.77 -15.15 -18.56
CA ALA A 161 -6.51 -14.86 -17.16
C ALA A 161 -7.66 -15.49 -16.35
N THR A 162 -7.45 -16.76 -16.00
CA THR A 162 -8.41 -17.65 -15.35
C THR A 162 -9.15 -16.95 -14.21
N LYS A 163 -10.47 -17.21 -14.10
CA LYS A 163 -11.33 -16.98 -12.91
C LYS A 163 -10.80 -17.84 -11.74
N SER A 164 -9.56 -17.59 -11.36
CA SER A 164 -8.85 -18.22 -10.27
C SER A 164 -9.40 -17.59 -9.01
N ASN A 165 -10.04 -18.38 -8.15
CA ASN A 165 -10.51 -17.91 -6.85
C ASN A 165 -9.36 -17.16 -6.17
N ASP A 166 -9.57 -15.86 -5.95
CA ASP A 166 -8.62 -14.97 -5.30
C ASP A 166 -8.09 -15.64 -4.02
N PHE A 167 -6.80 -15.51 -3.73
CA PHE A 167 -6.22 -16.03 -2.48
C PHE A 167 -7.00 -15.52 -1.26
N VAL A 168 -7.44 -14.25 -1.29
CA VAL A 168 -8.31 -13.65 -0.27
C VAL A 168 -9.65 -14.37 -0.20
N SER A 169 -10.31 -14.52 -1.35
CA SER A 169 -11.63 -15.18 -1.42
C SER A 169 -11.58 -16.63 -0.95
N THR A 170 -10.53 -17.36 -1.33
CA THR A 170 -10.31 -18.76 -0.96
C THR A 170 -10.08 -18.88 0.53
N SER A 171 -9.18 -18.06 1.09
CA SER A 171 -8.85 -18.07 2.52
C SER A 171 -10.04 -17.69 3.39
N LEU A 172 -10.78 -16.65 3.01
CA LEU A 172 -11.99 -16.22 3.75
C LEU A 172 -13.13 -17.23 3.61
N SER A 173 -13.29 -17.88 2.45
CA SER A 173 -14.30 -18.94 2.28
C SER A 173 -14.00 -20.18 3.13
N LEU A 174 -12.72 -20.54 3.30
CA LEU A 174 -12.32 -21.62 4.19
C LEU A 174 -12.64 -21.28 5.64
N LEU A 175 -12.32 -20.06 6.09
CA LEU A 175 -12.68 -19.56 7.41
C LEU A 175 -14.20 -19.54 7.62
N GLN A 176 -14.95 -19.09 6.61
CA GLN A 176 -16.41 -19.09 6.63
C GLN A 176 -16.95 -20.52 6.78
N ASN A 177 -16.44 -21.49 6.02
CA ASN A 177 -16.87 -22.89 6.09
C ASN A 177 -16.58 -23.51 7.48
N VAL A 178 -15.43 -23.18 8.07
CA VAL A 178 -15.09 -23.63 9.43
C VAL A 178 -16.05 -23.01 10.46
N PHE A 179 -16.31 -21.70 10.35
CA PHE A 179 -17.22 -21.02 11.26
C PHE A 179 -18.67 -21.49 11.10
N GLU A 180 -19.12 -21.79 9.88
CA GLU A 180 -20.44 -22.37 9.63
C GLU A 180 -20.59 -23.75 10.26
N LYS A 181 -19.52 -24.55 10.27
CA LYS A 181 -19.53 -25.92 10.79
C LYS A 181 -19.43 -25.98 12.32
N TYR A 182 -18.61 -25.13 12.93
CA TYR A 182 -18.28 -25.21 14.36
C TYR A 182 -18.76 -24.01 15.19
N GLY A 183 -19.22 -22.93 14.57
CA GLY A 183 -19.61 -21.70 15.25
C GLY A 183 -21.01 -21.76 15.88
N PRO A 184 -21.24 -21.02 16.98
CA PRO A 184 -22.54 -20.91 17.62
C PRO A 184 -23.57 -20.25 16.67
N ALA A 185 -24.80 -20.75 16.66
CA ALA A 185 -25.84 -20.34 15.71
C ALA A 185 -26.14 -18.82 15.73
N GLU A 186 -26.06 -18.20 16.90
CA GLU A 186 -26.33 -16.77 17.10
C GLU A 186 -25.31 -15.85 16.40
N LEU A 187 -24.05 -16.30 16.27
CA LEU A 187 -22.98 -15.48 15.67
C LEU A 187 -22.77 -15.75 14.18
N LYS A 188 -23.44 -16.74 13.59
CA LYS A 188 -23.22 -17.14 12.18
C LYS A 188 -23.48 -15.99 11.22
N GLN A 189 -24.61 -15.30 11.36
CA GLN A 189 -24.95 -14.19 10.47
C GLN A 189 -23.96 -13.03 10.62
N SER A 190 -23.66 -12.62 11.86
CA SER A 190 -22.68 -11.56 12.14
C SER A 190 -21.30 -11.89 11.59
N ALA A 191 -20.87 -13.15 11.69
CA ALA A 191 -19.60 -13.59 11.13
C ALA A 191 -19.59 -13.56 9.59
N ARG A 192 -20.69 -13.93 8.92
CA ARG A 192 -20.81 -13.79 7.46
C ARG A 192 -20.69 -12.34 7.03
N ASP A 193 -21.45 -11.46 7.68
CA ASP A 193 -21.46 -10.03 7.35
C ASP A 193 -20.08 -9.40 7.61
N TYR A 194 -19.42 -9.79 8.72
CA TYR A 194 -18.05 -9.40 9.02
C TYR A 194 -17.05 -9.88 7.96
N LEU A 195 -17.08 -11.16 7.59
CA LEU A 195 -16.16 -11.73 6.60
C LEU A 195 -16.36 -11.14 5.20
N MET A 196 -17.61 -10.83 4.82
CA MET A 196 -17.91 -10.12 3.57
C MET A 196 -17.38 -8.70 3.56
N ASN A 197 -17.58 -7.95 4.65
CA ASN A 197 -17.00 -6.61 4.81
C ASN A 197 -15.47 -6.65 4.84
N LEU A 198 -14.87 -7.66 5.48
CA LEU A 198 -13.43 -7.88 5.50
C LEU A 198 -12.89 -8.18 4.10
N LYS A 199 -13.58 -9.02 3.32
CA LYS A 199 -13.24 -9.29 1.91
C LYS A 199 -13.23 -7.99 1.12
N GLY A 200 -14.32 -7.21 1.18
CA GLY A 200 -14.43 -5.94 0.47
C GLY A 200 -13.35 -4.94 0.89
N MET A 201 -13.07 -4.85 2.19
CA MET A 201 -12.03 -3.99 2.74
C MET A 201 -10.63 -4.37 2.22
N LEU A 202 -10.28 -5.66 2.25
CA LEU A 202 -8.99 -6.16 1.74
C LEU A 202 -8.85 -5.94 0.24
N HIS A 203 -9.90 -6.23 -0.54
CA HIS A 203 -9.93 -5.96 -1.97
C HIS A 203 -9.77 -4.46 -2.29
N PHE A 204 -10.43 -3.59 -1.54
CA PHE A 204 -10.30 -2.14 -1.72
C PHE A 204 -8.89 -1.66 -1.40
N MET A 205 -8.34 -2.10 -0.25
CA MET A 205 -6.96 -1.77 0.16
C MET A 205 -5.91 -2.29 -0.82
N THR A 206 -6.11 -3.48 -1.38
CA THR A 206 -5.19 -4.07 -2.36
C THR A 206 -5.23 -3.33 -3.68
N THR A 207 -6.41 -2.91 -4.13
CA THR A 207 -6.56 -2.01 -5.29
C THR A 207 -5.77 -0.73 -5.08
N LEU A 208 -5.96 -0.06 -3.93
CA LEU A 208 -5.26 1.18 -3.62
C LEU A 208 -3.73 1.01 -3.48
N ALA A 209 -3.30 -0.11 -2.90
CA ALA A 209 -1.89 -0.46 -2.80
C ALA A 209 -1.27 -0.79 -4.16
N SER A 210 -2.03 -1.43 -5.05
CA SER A 210 -1.54 -1.89 -6.34
C SER A 210 -1.49 -0.78 -7.37
N GLY A 211 -2.52 0.07 -7.46
CA GLY A 211 -2.57 1.11 -8.48
C GLY A 211 -3.96 1.68 -8.80
N PRO A 212 -4.03 2.63 -9.75
CA PRO A 212 -5.24 3.24 -10.24
C PRO A 212 -6.16 2.17 -10.84
N SER A 213 -7.45 2.38 -10.63
CA SER A 213 -8.51 1.48 -11.10
C SER A 213 -9.23 2.01 -12.35
N GLY A 214 -8.78 3.12 -12.92
CA GLY A 214 -9.32 3.70 -14.14
C GLY A 214 -8.80 5.11 -14.46
N PRO A 215 -9.29 5.73 -15.54
CA PRO A 215 -8.87 7.06 -16.02
C PRO A 215 -9.10 8.21 -15.04
N HIS A 216 -10.04 8.06 -14.11
CA HIS A 216 -10.30 9.03 -13.03
C HIS A 216 -9.03 9.35 -12.22
N ALA A 217 -8.10 8.39 -12.10
CA ALA A 217 -6.86 8.57 -11.37
C ALA A 217 -6.04 9.80 -11.83
N ASN A 218 -6.06 10.09 -13.14
CA ASN A 218 -5.36 11.26 -13.69
C ASN A 218 -5.97 12.57 -13.19
N PHE A 219 -7.29 12.67 -13.11
CA PHE A 219 -7.96 13.87 -12.60
C PHE A 219 -7.65 14.12 -11.11
N ILE A 220 -7.57 13.05 -10.30
CA ILE A 220 -7.24 13.16 -8.88
C ILE A 220 -5.84 13.80 -8.70
N SER A 221 -4.89 13.49 -9.59
CA SER A 221 -3.54 14.09 -9.56
C SER A 221 -3.55 15.61 -9.79
N TYR A 222 -4.55 16.14 -10.52
CA TYR A 222 -4.79 17.57 -10.69
C TYR A 222 -5.73 18.16 -9.63
N ASN A 223 -5.94 17.44 -8.51
CA ASN A 223 -6.84 17.84 -7.43
C ASN A 223 -8.30 18.04 -7.90
N ILE A 224 -8.72 17.25 -8.90
CA ILE A 224 -10.10 17.20 -9.41
C ILE A 224 -10.75 15.91 -8.90
N ASP A 225 -11.84 16.06 -8.15
CA ASP A 225 -12.59 14.91 -7.63
C ASP A 225 -13.22 14.13 -8.79
N SER A 226 -12.93 12.83 -8.87
CA SER A 226 -13.41 12.03 -9.99
C SER A 226 -13.63 10.57 -9.66
N ILE A 227 -14.55 9.95 -10.41
CA ILE A 227 -14.90 8.54 -10.29
C ILE A 227 -15.06 7.92 -11.66
N THR A 228 -14.88 6.60 -11.73
CA THR A 228 -15.22 5.80 -12.91
C THR A 228 -16.48 4.99 -12.66
N LEU A 229 -17.43 5.12 -13.56
CA LEU A 229 -18.66 4.35 -13.61
C LEU A 229 -18.53 3.34 -14.75
N SER A 230 -18.52 2.05 -14.44
CA SER A 230 -18.50 0.98 -15.44
C SER A 230 -19.80 0.21 -15.41
N LEU A 231 -20.42 -0.01 -16.56
CA LEU A 231 -21.42 -1.06 -16.67
C LEU A 231 -20.69 -2.41 -16.57
N VAL A 232 -21.21 -3.34 -15.78
CA VAL A 232 -20.57 -4.64 -15.51
C VAL A 232 -21.62 -5.75 -15.39
N LYS A 233 -21.17 -6.99 -15.59
CA LYS A 233 -21.94 -8.20 -15.29
C LYS A 233 -21.40 -8.83 -14.00
N LYS A 234 -22.26 -8.99 -13.01
CA LYS A 234 -21.96 -9.50 -11.66
C LYS A 234 -22.26 -10.99 -11.54
N SER A 235 -23.35 -11.46 -12.12
CA SER A 235 -23.83 -12.84 -11.99
C SER A 235 -24.56 -13.28 -13.26
N ASP A 236 -24.81 -14.58 -13.43
CA ASP A 236 -25.70 -15.12 -14.48
C ASP A 236 -27.19 -14.78 -14.23
N SER A 237 -27.48 -13.69 -13.52
CA SER A 237 -28.84 -13.18 -13.43
C SER A 237 -29.30 -12.69 -14.80
N ASN A 238 -30.51 -13.09 -15.18
CA ASN A 238 -31.17 -12.61 -16.41
C ASN A 238 -31.73 -11.17 -16.26
N ASP A 239 -31.53 -10.54 -15.09
CA ASP A 239 -32.03 -9.19 -14.82
C ASP A 239 -31.15 -8.16 -15.52
N GLN A 240 -31.57 -7.75 -16.71
CA GLN A 240 -30.88 -6.74 -17.50
C GLN A 240 -31.13 -5.32 -16.95
N LEU A 241 -30.06 -4.53 -16.83
CA LEU A 241 -30.16 -3.11 -16.51
C LEU A 241 -30.83 -2.33 -17.65
N ARG A 242 -31.80 -1.50 -17.29
CA ARG A 242 -32.40 -0.57 -18.24
C ARG A 242 -31.50 0.66 -18.34
N MET A 243 -30.97 0.93 -19.54
CA MET A 243 -30.08 2.09 -19.78
C MET A 243 -30.71 3.44 -19.39
N ARG A 244 -32.04 3.54 -19.42
CA ARG A 244 -32.76 4.72 -18.92
C ARG A 244 -32.52 4.98 -17.44
N GLU A 245 -32.52 3.93 -16.61
CA GLU A 245 -32.31 4.03 -15.16
C GLU A 245 -30.86 4.42 -14.86
N VAL A 246 -29.90 3.86 -15.61
CA VAL A 246 -28.49 4.26 -15.56
C VAL A 246 -28.33 5.75 -15.91
N LEU A 247 -28.92 6.20 -17.02
CA LEU A 247 -28.86 7.61 -17.44
C LEU A 247 -29.51 8.54 -16.41
N GLN A 248 -30.64 8.16 -15.82
CA GLN A 248 -31.28 8.91 -14.75
C GLN A 248 -30.38 9.00 -13.51
N SER A 249 -29.66 7.92 -13.16
CA SER A 249 -28.68 7.96 -12.08
C SER A 249 -27.48 8.87 -12.39
N ILE A 250 -26.92 8.81 -13.59
CA ILE A 250 -25.81 9.70 -13.97
C ILE A 250 -26.30 11.17 -14.00
N GLU A 251 -27.52 11.40 -14.47
CA GLU A 251 -28.13 12.73 -14.50
C GLU A 251 -28.35 13.32 -13.10
N MET A 252 -28.81 12.50 -12.14
CA MET A 252 -28.89 12.91 -10.73
C MET A 252 -27.52 13.22 -10.13
N LEU A 253 -26.47 12.48 -10.51
CA LEU A 253 -25.10 12.78 -10.10
C LEU A 253 -24.62 14.11 -10.69
N VAL A 254 -24.78 14.33 -11.99
CA VAL A 254 -24.41 15.60 -12.65
C VAL A 254 -25.20 16.77 -12.06
N ARG A 255 -26.48 16.58 -11.73
CA ARG A 255 -27.29 17.58 -11.04
C ARG A 255 -26.73 17.92 -9.66
N ALA A 256 -26.35 16.92 -8.88
CA ALA A 256 -25.73 17.15 -7.58
C ALA A 256 -24.41 17.94 -7.71
N LEU A 257 -23.57 17.60 -8.68
CA LEU A 257 -22.32 18.31 -8.95
C LEU A 257 -22.52 19.72 -9.49
N SER A 258 -23.56 19.93 -10.30
CA SER A 258 -23.93 21.26 -10.81
C SER A 258 -24.33 22.20 -9.67
N ASN A 259 -25.14 21.70 -8.72
CA ASN A 259 -25.65 22.47 -7.59
C ASN A 259 -24.60 22.77 -6.51
N LEU A 260 -23.40 22.20 -6.62
CA LEU A 260 -22.34 22.37 -5.65
C LEU A 260 -21.74 23.78 -5.76
N GLU A 261 -21.96 24.67 -4.79
CA GLU A 261 -21.41 26.04 -4.83
C GLU A 261 -19.93 26.11 -4.46
N GLU A 262 -19.49 25.25 -3.55
CA GLU A 262 -18.10 25.16 -3.07
C GLU A 262 -17.53 23.78 -3.36
N LYS A 263 -16.22 23.65 -3.59
CA LYS A 263 -15.61 22.33 -3.77
C LYS A 263 -15.85 21.46 -2.51
N LEU A 264 -15.90 20.14 -2.69
CA LEU A 264 -16.11 19.20 -1.59
C LEU A 264 -14.93 19.28 -0.59
N HIS A 265 -15.16 19.89 0.57
CA HIS A 265 -14.10 20.17 1.56
C HIS A 265 -14.30 19.56 2.95
N GLN A 266 -15.52 19.12 3.30
CA GLN A 266 -15.85 18.64 4.66
C GLN A 266 -15.67 17.12 4.87
N SER A 267 -15.51 16.36 3.78
CA SER A 267 -15.44 14.90 3.83
C SER A 267 -14.03 14.34 3.74
N PHE A 268 -13.90 13.05 4.09
CA PHE A 268 -12.61 12.36 4.21
C PHE A 268 -11.97 12.08 2.84
N PHE A 269 -10.65 12.31 2.75
CA PHE A 269 -9.80 11.93 1.61
C PHE A 269 -9.04 10.61 1.83
N LEU A 270 -8.98 10.13 3.07
CA LEU A 270 -8.36 8.86 3.45
C LEU A 270 -9.41 7.98 4.10
N TYR A 271 -9.92 7.02 3.33
CA TYR A 271 -10.96 6.10 3.79
C TYR A 271 -10.77 4.72 3.18
N VAL A 272 -11.37 3.71 3.79
CA VAL A 272 -11.43 2.35 3.24
C VAL A 272 -12.90 1.99 3.10
N LEU A 273 -13.28 1.31 2.01
CA LEU A 273 -14.67 0.89 1.77
C LEU A 273 -14.82 -0.62 1.98
N PRO A 274 -15.32 -1.08 3.15
CA PRO A 274 -15.70 -2.47 3.35
C PRO A 274 -16.89 -2.89 2.49
N SER A 275 -17.83 -1.97 2.25
CA SER A 275 -19.06 -2.22 1.49
C SER A 275 -19.56 -0.92 0.84
N THR A 276 -20.61 -1.02 0.04
CA THR A 276 -21.23 0.14 -0.62
C THR A 276 -22.00 1.05 0.36
N THR A 277 -22.24 0.62 1.59
CA THR A 277 -22.91 1.42 2.64
C THR A 277 -22.01 1.90 3.75
N THR A 278 -20.87 1.24 3.94
CA THR A 278 -20.02 1.43 5.10
C THR A 278 -18.66 1.88 4.63
N PHE A 279 -18.07 2.80 5.38
CA PHE A 279 -16.71 3.25 5.18
C PHE A 279 -16.01 3.25 6.54
N VAL A 280 -14.69 3.14 6.51
CA VAL A 280 -13.83 3.30 7.68
C VAL A 280 -12.95 4.51 7.42
N SER A 281 -13.04 5.52 8.28
CA SER A 281 -12.25 6.74 8.12
C SER A 281 -10.82 6.56 8.62
N VAL A 282 -9.90 7.44 8.20
CA VAL A 282 -8.54 7.53 8.76
C VAL A 282 -8.54 7.69 10.28
N GLY A 283 -9.53 8.41 10.84
CA GLY A 283 -9.65 8.57 12.28
C GLY A 283 -9.88 7.25 13.02
N GLU A 284 -10.48 6.25 12.38
CA GLU A 284 -10.79 4.96 13.01
C GLU A 284 -9.68 3.94 12.81
N TYR A 285 -9.23 3.76 11.57
CA TYR A 285 -8.20 2.73 11.30
C TYR A 285 -6.83 3.14 11.84
N TYR A 286 -6.54 4.44 11.99
CA TYR A 286 -5.24 4.89 12.53
C TYR A 286 -4.95 4.32 13.92
N TYR A 287 -5.96 4.22 14.81
CA TYR A 287 -5.78 3.62 16.13
C TYR A 287 -5.35 2.15 16.04
N THR A 288 -5.92 1.40 15.09
CA THR A 288 -5.57 -0.01 14.91
C THR A 288 -4.13 -0.18 14.40
N VAL A 289 -3.70 0.69 13.49
CA VAL A 289 -2.32 0.72 12.97
C VAL A 289 -1.35 1.13 14.08
N ALA A 290 -1.66 2.17 14.85
CA ALA A 290 -0.85 2.61 15.98
C ALA A 290 -0.70 1.50 17.04
N LEU A 291 -1.79 0.79 17.37
CA LEU A 291 -1.76 -0.34 18.30
C LEU A 291 -0.92 -1.50 17.75
N ALA A 292 -1.05 -1.83 16.46
CA ALA A 292 -0.25 -2.87 15.82
C ALA A 292 1.24 -2.57 15.86
N ILE A 293 1.64 -1.30 15.68
CA ILE A 293 3.04 -0.86 15.69
C ILE A 293 3.57 -0.62 17.11
N SER A 294 2.70 -0.43 18.10
CA SER A 294 3.09 -0.12 19.48
C SER A 294 4.15 -1.06 20.10
N PRO A 295 4.17 -2.39 19.86
CA PRO A 295 5.23 -3.26 20.39
C PRO A 295 6.57 -2.98 19.73
N ALA A 296 6.59 -2.62 18.45
CA ALA A 296 7.79 -2.25 17.74
C ALA A 296 8.35 -0.91 18.25
N ILE A 297 7.48 0.09 18.49
CA ILE A 297 7.90 1.38 19.07
C ILE A 297 8.42 1.20 20.50
N ALA A 298 7.71 0.46 21.35
CA ALA A 298 8.13 0.19 22.72
C ALA A 298 9.50 -0.51 22.76
N HIS A 299 9.71 -1.50 21.90
CA HIS A 299 10.99 -2.20 21.79
C HIS A 299 12.09 -1.29 21.22
N LEU A 300 11.77 -0.39 20.28
CA LEU A 300 12.70 0.61 19.76
C LEU A 300 13.14 1.60 20.85
N LEU A 301 12.24 2.03 21.74
CA LEU A 301 12.55 2.93 22.86
C LEU A 301 13.32 2.22 23.99
N TYR A 302 13.10 0.92 24.17
CA TYR A 302 13.78 0.12 25.19
C TYR A 302 15.26 -0.15 24.85
N LEU A 303 15.58 -0.41 23.58
CA LEU A 303 16.92 -0.80 23.14
C LEU A 303 18.02 0.24 23.47
N PRO A 304 17.84 1.56 23.24
CA PRO A 304 18.81 2.59 23.59
C PRO A 304 19.18 2.61 25.07
N ASN A 305 18.21 2.39 25.97
CA ASN A 305 18.45 2.40 27.41
C ASN A 305 19.35 1.24 27.88
N GLN A 306 19.57 0.24 27.03
CA GLN A 306 20.46 -0.89 27.30
C GLN A 306 21.83 -0.76 26.61
N MET A 307 22.06 0.33 25.88
CA MET A 307 23.30 0.59 25.14
C MET A 307 24.00 1.84 25.68
N THR A 308 25.33 1.89 25.61
CA THR A 308 26.08 3.12 25.94
C THR A 308 25.96 4.14 24.80
N GLY A 309 25.74 5.42 25.11
CA GLY A 309 25.37 6.47 24.13
C GLY A 309 26.33 6.62 22.94
N MET A 310 27.64 6.41 23.12
CA MET A 310 28.63 6.47 22.03
C MET A 310 28.45 5.37 20.96
N ARG A 311 27.88 4.23 21.33
CA ARG A 311 27.66 3.10 20.40
C ARG A 311 26.38 3.26 19.59
N VAL A 312 25.37 3.94 20.16
CA VAL A 312 24.18 4.39 19.41
C VAL A 312 24.59 5.40 18.34
N ALA A 313 25.47 6.35 18.68
CA ALA A 313 26.02 7.31 17.72
C ALA A 313 26.81 6.63 16.60
N PHE A 314 27.65 5.63 16.91
CA PHE A 314 28.38 4.85 15.91
C PHE A 314 27.45 4.03 15.00
N ALA A 315 26.41 3.41 15.56
CA ALA A 315 25.41 2.68 14.79
C ALA A 315 24.64 3.61 13.83
N LEU A 316 24.25 4.80 14.31
CA LEU A 316 23.59 5.83 13.49
C LEU A 316 24.54 6.40 12.41
N ALA A 317 25.83 6.55 12.69
CA ALA A 317 26.80 7.02 11.70
C ALA A 317 27.05 5.98 10.58
N VAL A 318 27.28 4.71 10.95
CA VAL A 318 27.39 3.60 9.97
C VAL A 318 26.12 3.50 9.12
N PHE A 319 24.97 3.75 9.74
CA PHE A 319 23.70 3.79 9.05
C PHE A 319 23.57 4.91 8.03
N LEU A 320 23.86 6.16 8.41
CA LEU A 320 23.84 7.28 7.47
C LEU A 320 24.78 7.04 6.27
N VAL A 321 25.91 6.37 6.50
CA VAL A 321 26.84 6.00 5.42
C VAL A 321 26.27 4.90 4.53
N VAL A 322 25.70 3.84 5.08
CA VAL A 322 25.08 2.75 4.29
C VAL A 322 23.88 3.27 3.49
N GLU A 323 23.04 4.13 4.07
CA GLU A 323 21.92 4.77 3.37
C GLU A 323 22.39 5.72 2.28
N ALA A 324 23.39 6.57 2.53
CA ALA A 324 23.95 7.45 1.50
C ALA A 324 24.52 6.65 0.32
N LEU A 325 25.19 5.52 0.60
CA LEU A 325 25.68 4.61 -0.42
C LEU A 325 24.54 3.89 -1.16
N GLY A 326 23.49 3.49 -0.46
CA GLY A 326 22.30 2.86 -1.03
C GLY A 326 21.51 3.81 -1.93
N ALA A 327 21.29 5.05 -1.50
CA ALA A 327 20.67 6.11 -2.27
C ALA A 327 21.52 6.49 -3.49
N PHE A 328 22.84 6.58 -3.34
CA PHE A 328 23.75 6.82 -4.45
C PHE A 328 23.73 5.68 -5.47
N LEU A 329 23.73 4.42 -4.99
CA LEU A 329 23.60 3.23 -5.84
C LEU A 329 22.26 3.26 -6.58
N LEU A 330 21.15 3.52 -5.89
CA LEU A 330 19.82 3.60 -6.49
C LEU A 330 19.76 4.72 -7.53
N ALA A 331 20.21 5.94 -7.20
CA ALA A 331 20.26 7.07 -8.14
C ALA A 331 21.16 6.75 -9.35
N SER A 332 22.32 6.13 -9.14
CA SER A 332 23.21 5.72 -10.22
C SER A 332 22.60 4.63 -11.10
N LEU A 333 21.85 3.68 -10.54
CA LEU A 333 21.11 2.69 -11.32
C LEU A 333 19.93 3.34 -12.06
N CYS A 334 19.16 4.20 -11.41
CA CYS A 334 18.08 4.95 -12.05
C CYS A 334 18.61 5.81 -13.20
N TYR A 335 19.75 6.47 -13.04
CA TYR A 335 20.42 7.23 -14.11
C TYR A 335 20.92 6.32 -15.25
N TYR A 336 21.52 5.17 -14.92
CA TYR A 336 22.07 4.25 -15.91
C TYR A 336 20.98 3.50 -16.71
N PHE A 337 19.89 3.11 -16.05
CA PHE A 337 18.74 2.46 -16.68
C PHE A 337 17.73 3.46 -17.27
N GLY A 338 17.76 4.71 -16.80
CA GLY A 338 17.00 5.86 -17.30
C GLY A 338 17.69 6.55 -18.47
N THR A 339 17.93 5.83 -19.58
CA THR A 339 18.32 6.48 -20.85
C THR A 339 17.15 7.30 -21.43
N PRO A 340 17.43 8.35 -22.25
CA PRO A 340 16.54 9.50 -22.51
C PRO A 340 15.43 9.19 -23.52
N THR A 341 14.54 8.26 -23.19
CA THR A 341 13.30 8.00 -23.94
C THR A 341 12.03 8.23 -23.12
N ALA A 342 12.17 8.64 -21.85
CA ALA A 342 11.02 9.03 -21.03
C ALA A 342 10.62 10.51 -21.21
N LEU A 343 11.51 11.35 -21.75
CA LEU A 343 11.26 12.81 -21.87
C LEU A 343 10.89 13.30 -23.27
N LEU A 344 11.03 12.47 -24.32
CA LEU A 344 10.68 12.83 -25.70
C LEU A 344 10.05 11.63 -26.40
N GLY A 345 8.82 11.82 -26.88
CA GLY A 345 7.94 10.76 -27.35
C GLY A 345 8.48 9.93 -28.51
N SER A 346 8.04 8.67 -28.55
CA SER A 346 7.38 8.04 -29.71
C SER A 346 7.40 6.51 -29.57
N THR A 347 6.21 5.92 -29.65
CA THR A 347 5.93 4.67 -30.37
C THR A 347 7.00 3.57 -30.31
N SER A 348 6.98 2.72 -29.29
CA SER A 348 6.98 1.26 -29.53
C SER A 348 6.70 0.50 -28.23
N ALA A 349 5.68 -0.35 -28.27
CA ALA A 349 5.45 -1.38 -27.27
C ALA A 349 6.58 -2.41 -27.38
N ASN A 350 7.71 -2.15 -26.73
CA ASN A 350 8.80 -3.11 -26.65
C ASN A 350 8.88 -3.70 -25.24
N PHE A 351 8.58 -5.00 -25.14
CA PHE A 351 8.82 -5.90 -24.00
C PHE A 351 10.25 -5.83 -23.41
N ALA A 352 11.16 -5.10 -24.06
CA ALA A 352 12.51 -4.80 -23.59
C ALA A 352 12.55 -3.88 -22.35
N SER A 353 11.56 -3.02 -22.13
CA SER A 353 11.53 -2.16 -20.92
C SER A 353 11.29 -2.98 -19.66
N SER A 354 10.33 -3.92 -19.68
CA SER A 354 10.04 -4.82 -18.57
C SER A 354 11.26 -5.67 -18.17
N LYS A 355 12.01 -6.21 -19.16
CA LYS A 355 13.25 -6.97 -18.87
C LYS A 355 14.31 -6.14 -18.14
N ARG A 356 14.43 -4.84 -18.44
CA ARG A 356 15.38 -3.94 -17.74
C ARG A 356 14.96 -3.67 -16.31
N TRP A 357 13.66 -3.55 -16.04
CA TRP A 357 13.13 -3.43 -14.68
C TRP A 357 13.28 -4.73 -13.88
N TRP A 358 13.13 -5.90 -14.50
CA TRP A 358 13.42 -7.18 -13.86
C TRP A 358 14.90 -7.34 -13.54
N VAL A 359 15.79 -6.92 -14.45
CA VAL A 359 17.24 -6.87 -14.17
C VAL A 359 17.50 -5.93 -13.00
N LEU A 360 16.92 -4.73 -12.98
CA LEU A 360 17.07 -3.77 -11.87
C LEU A 360 16.61 -4.36 -10.54
N ALA A 361 15.39 -4.92 -10.48
CA ALA A 361 14.83 -5.52 -9.27
C ALA A 361 15.67 -6.71 -8.79
N PHE A 362 16.11 -7.57 -9.70
CA PHE A 362 17.01 -8.68 -9.37
C PHE A 362 18.34 -8.16 -8.84
N THR A 363 18.93 -7.15 -9.48
CA THR A 363 20.21 -6.54 -9.09
C THR A 363 20.10 -5.96 -7.68
N ILE A 364 19.06 -5.17 -7.40
CA ILE A 364 18.77 -4.60 -6.07
C ILE A 364 18.61 -5.72 -5.05
N SER A 365 17.84 -6.77 -5.36
CA SER A 365 17.61 -7.90 -4.44
C SER A 365 18.90 -8.68 -4.16
N THR A 366 19.74 -8.94 -5.16
CA THR A 366 21.06 -9.57 -4.97
C THR A 366 22.02 -8.70 -4.17
N VAL A 367 22.06 -7.38 -4.41
CA VAL A 367 22.88 -6.45 -3.63
C VAL A 367 22.39 -6.42 -2.18
N GLN A 368 21.08 -6.38 -1.96
CA GLN A 368 20.49 -6.41 -0.62
C GLN A 368 20.77 -7.74 0.11
N ALA A 369 20.69 -8.87 -0.59
CA ALA A 369 21.08 -10.17 -0.04
C ALA A 369 22.58 -10.21 0.31
N LEU A 370 23.44 -9.65 -0.53
CA LEU A 370 24.87 -9.57 -0.29
C LEU A 370 25.19 -8.66 0.92
N VAL A 371 24.49 -7.54 1.09
CA VAL A 371 24.58 -6.69 2.30
C VAL A 371 24.17 -7.48 3.55
N VAL A 372 23.07 -8.23 3.49
CA VAL A 372 22.60 -9.03 4.65
C VAL A 372 23.55 -10.19 4.97
N VAL A 373 24.17 -10.83 3.97
CA VAL A 373 25.05 -11.99 4.16
C VAL A 373 26.49 -11.60 4.51
N VAL A 374 26.98 -10.47 4.00
CA VAL A 374 28.40 -10.05 4.15
C VAL A 374 28.52 -8.88 5.11
N VAL A 375 27.78 -7.80 4.89
CA VAL A 375 27.92 -6.56 5.67
C VAL A 375 27.36 -6.73 7.07
N VAL A 376 26.19 -7.36 7.24
CA VAL A 376 25.60 -7.54 8.58
C VAL A 376 26.47 -8.42 9.50
N PRO A 377 27.02 -9.57 9.05
CA PRO A 377 27.95 -10.34 9.88
C PRO A 377 29.29 -9.62 10.11
N ALA A 378 29.82 -8.90 9.12
CA ALA A 378 31.02 -8.09 9.30
C ALA A 378 30.80 -6.99 10.36
N LEU A 379 29.66 -6.29 10.33
CA LEU A 379 29.29 -5.30 11.34
C LEU A 379 29.11 -5.91 12.74
N ARG A 380 28.57 -7.13 12.86
CA ARG A 380 28.52 -7.87 14.14
C ARG A 380 29.89 -8.15 14.73
N SER A 381 30.88 -8.41 13.88
CA SER A 381 32.23 -8.75 14.31
C SER A 381 33.04 -7.55 14.80
N VAL A 382 32.59 -6.31 14.53
CA VAL A 382 33.28 -5.10 14.97
C VAL A 382 33.02 -4.87 16.47
N ALA A 383 34.10 -4.80 17.25
CA ALA A 383 34.07 -4.61 18.71
C ALA A 383 33.35 -3.32 19.17
N GLY A 384 33.13 -2.37 18.25
CA GLY A 384 32.30 -1.17 18.46
C GLY A 384 30.80 -1.47 18.64
N PHE A 385 30.30 -2.61 18.13
CA PHE A 385 28.90 -3.01 18.25
C PHE A 385 28.61 -3.99 19.38
N SER A 386 29.60 -4.75 19.88
CA SER A 386 29.40 -5.67 21.01
C SER A 386 28.93 -4.91 22.24
N GLY A 387 27.86 -5.39 22.90
CA GLY A 387 27.28 -4.74 24.08
C GLY A 387 28.26 -4.70 25.26
N CYS A 388 27.99 -3.86 26.27
CA CYS A 388 28.59 -3.76 27.62
C CYS A 388 29.91 -4.53 27.95
N ALA A 389 30.92 -4.52 27.07
CA ALA A 389 32.17 -5.24 27.29
C ALA A 389 32.90 -4.70 28.53
N GLU A 390 32.94 -3.38 28.70
CA GLU A 390 33.55 -2.72 29.86
C GLU A 390 32.80 -3.01 31.16
N ILE A 391 31.46 -3.00 31.13
CA ILE A 391 30.63 -3.33 32.31
C ILE A 391 30.75 -4.82 32.65
N GLN A 392 30.84 -5.70 31.65
CA GLN A 392 31.07 -7.12 31.87
C GLN A 392 32.47 -7.38 32.41
N ASP A 393 33.50 -6.70 31.90
CA ASP A 393 34.86 -6.81 32.40
C ASP A 393 34.99 -6.25 33.81
N TRP A 394 34.28 -5.16 34.12
CA TRP A 394 34.18 -4.64 35.49
C TRP A 394 33.43 -5.60 36.42
N ARG A 395 32.30 -6.19 35.99
CA ARG A 395 31.56 -7.20 36.77
C ARG A 395 32.37 -8.48 36.97
N LYS A 396 33.12 -8.93 35.96
CA LYS A 396 34.09 -10.04 36.09
C LYS A 396 35.14 -9.70 37.14
N LYS A 397 35.72 -8.49 37.10
CA LYS A 397 36.68 -8.03 38.11
C LYS A 397 36.09 -8.01 39.52
N ILE A 398 34.84 -7.57 39.68
CA ILE A 398 34.13 -7.61 40.98
C ILE A 398 33.90 -9.05 41.44
N ALA A 399 33.40 -9.93 40.57
CA ALA A 399 33.16 -11.33 40.93
C ALA A 399 34.45 -12.04 41.35
N ILE A 400 35.58 -11.76 40.66
CA ILE A 400 36.91 -12.27 41.04
C ILE A 400 37.32 -11.73 42.40
N TYR A 401 37.12 -10.42 42.64
CA TYR A 401 37.45 -9.78 43.91
C TYR A 401 36.61 -10.33 45.07
N GLU A 402 35.29 -10.51 44.90
CA GLU A 402 34.40 -11.08 45.89
C GLU A 402 34.75 -12.54 46.20
N ALA A 403 35.10 -13.34 45.20
CA ALA A 403 35.58 -14.71 45.39
C ALA A 403 36.90 -14.77 46.18
N ASP A 404 37.85 -13.87 45.89
CA ASP A 404 39.11 -13.76 46.64
C ASP A 404 38.87 -13.33 48.10
N GLN A 405 37.94 -12.41 48.35
CA GLN A 405 37.54 -12.03 49.71
C GLN A 405 36.87 -13.18 50.47
N GLN A 406 35.98 -13.94 49.83
CA GLN A 406 35.37 -15.11 50.45
C GLN A 406 36.40 -16.20 50.79
N ASN A 407 37.40 -16.43 49.92
CA ASN A 407 38.48 -17.37 50.22
C ASN A 407 39.37 -16.90 51.37
N LYS A 408 39.76 -15.62 51.41
CA LYS A 408 40.50 -15.03 52.53
C LYS A 408 39.71 -15.09 53.84
N GLN A 409 38.39 -14.97 53.79
CA GLN A 409 37.54 -15.08 54.97
C GLN A 409 37.41 -16.54 55.43
N LYS A 410 37.27 -17.51 54.51
CA LYS A 410 37.32 -18.95 54.82
C LYS A 410 38.65 -19.36 55.44
N GLU A 411 39.79 -18.88 54.92
CA GLU A 411 41.12 -19.13 55.50
C GLU A 411 41.24 -18.56 56.92
N LYS A 412 40.78 -17.32 57.15
CA LYS A 412 40.77 -16.73 58.50
C LYS A 412 39.89 -17.50 59.47
N THR A 413 38.70 -17.95 59.04
CA THR A 413 37.79 -18.75 59.87
C THR A 413 38.37 -20.14 60.16
N ALA A 414 39.02 -20.78 59.18
CA ALA A 414 39.68 -22.07 59.35
C ALA A 414 40.91 -22.00 60.28
N VAL A 415 41.73 -20.95 60.16
CA VAL A 415 42.87 -20.73 61.08
C VAL A 415 42.37 -20.47 62.51
N THR A 416 41.27 -19.73 62.67
CA THR A 416 40.68 -19.45 63.99
C THR A 416 40.02 -20.68 64.61
N SER A 417 39.40 -21.57 63.82
CA SER A 417 38.82 -22.83 64.32
C SER A 417 39.89 -23.85 64.72
N VAL A 418 41.04 -23.87 64.03
CA VAL A 418 42.20 -24.72 64.37
C VAL A 418 42.87 -24.23 65.67
N LEU A 419 42.97 -22.92 65.88
CA LEU A 419 43.54 -22.35 67.11
C LEU A 419 42.66 -22.53 68.36
N ASN A 420 41.35 -22.65 68.19
CA ASN A 420 40.38 -22.79 69.30
C ASN A 420 39.95 -24.25 69.60
N GLY A 421 40.63 -25.26 69.03
CA GLY A 421 40.39 -26.67 69.38
C GLY A 421 39.00 -27.20 69.01
N GLY A 422 38.35 -26.66 67.98
CA GLY A 422 37.03 -27.08 67.54
C GLY A 422 37.05 -28.18 66.47
N ASN A 423 36.24 -29.23 66.67
CA ASN A 423 35.99 -30.28 65.68
C ASN A 423 35.43 -29.71 64.37
N ASN A 424 35.85 -30.31 63.25
CA ASN A 424 35.43 -30.02 61.88
C ASN A 424 33.93 -29.70 61.76
N VAL A 425 33.60 -28.44 61.53
CA VAL A 425 32.27 -28.03 61.11
C VAL A 425 32.22 -28.15 59.59
N ASP A 426 31.34 -29.03 59.09
CA ASP A 426 31.01 -29.14 57.67
C ASP A 426 30.48 -27.78 57.16
N LEU A 427 31.36 -27.01 56.53
CA LEU A 427 31.00 -25.88 55.70
C LEU A 427 30.45 -26.43 54.37
N GLN A 428 29.18 -26.86 54.38
CA GLN A 428 28.41 -26.98 53.13
C GLN A 428 28.23 -25.57 52.55
N ALA A 429 29.18 -25.16 51.73
CA ALA A 429 29.00 -24.02 50.85
C ALA A 429 27.98 -24.43 49.78
N ALA A 430 26.88 -23.69 49.70
CA ALA A 430 26.04 -23.70 48.51
C ALA A 430 26.93 -23.33 47.31
N ASN A 431 27.20 -24.31 46.44
CA ASN A 431 27.84 -24.09 45.15
C ASN A 431 26.88 -23.36 44.23
N THR A 432 26.75 -22.04 44.42
CA THR A 432 26.26 -21.16 43.37
C THR A 432 27.48 -20.63 42.63
N ASP A 433 27.80 -21.22 41.48
CA ASP A 433 28.85 -20.72 40.60
C ASP A 433 28.58 -19.24 40.27
N PRO A 434 29.45 -18.29 40.67
CA PRO A 434 29.26 -16.87 40.36
C PRO A 434 29.36 -16.57 38.86
N ALA A 435 29.75 -17.56 38.05
CA ALA A 435 29.78 -17.49 36.60
C ALA A 435 28.39 -17.49 35.94
N ASN A 436 27.35 -18.03 36.61
CA ASN A 436 26.00 -18.10 36.04
C ASN A 436 25.24 -16.76 36.07
N ASP A 437 25.64 -15.80 36.91
CA ASP A 437 25.03 -14.46 37.02
C ASP A 437 25.71 -13.39 36.14
N ILE A 438 26.78 -13.74 35.44
CA ILE A 438 27.46 -12.82 34.50
C ILE A 438 26.70 -12.84 33.17
N LEU A 439 25.99 -11.74 32.88
CA LEU A 439 25.28 -11.54 31.62
C LEU A 439 26.22 -11.79 30.43
N LYS A 440 25.85 -12.70 29.52
CA LYS A 440 26.64 -13.01 28.31
C LYS A 440 26.81 -11.76 27.44
N LEU A 441 28.01 -11.58 26.89
CA LEU A 441 28.34 -10.49 25.97
C LEU A 441 27.40 -10.56 24.76
N ASP A 442 26.67 -9.49 24.49
CA ASP A 442 25.81 -9.43 23.30
C ASP A 442 26.68 -9.23 22.04
N SER A 443 26.44 -10.04 21.01
CA SER A 443 27.20 -10.09 19.75
C SER A 443 26.96 -8.88 18.82
N GLY A 444 26.54 -7.76 19.39
CA GLY A 444 26.10 -6.55 18.69
C GLY A 444 24.71 -6.68 18.06
N TRP A 445 23.98 -7.75 18.37
CA TRP A 445 22.63 -7.97 17.88
C TRP A 445 21.66 -6.85 18.29
N ARG A 446 21.71 -6.36 19.54
CA ARG A 446 20.81 -5.27 19.98
C ARG A 446 21.01 -3.98 19.19
N ALA A 447 22.24 -3.64 18.83
CA ALA A 447 22.55 -2.45 18.03
C ALA A 447 22.04 -2.58 16.59
N ILE A 448 22.24 -3.75 15.97
CA ILE A 448 21.73 -4.03 14.62
C ILE A 448 20.21 -4.12 14.61
N LYS A 449 19.61 -4.71 15.64
CA LYS A 449 18.16 -4.77 15.81
C LYS A 449 17.57 -3.38 16.00
N PHE A 450 18.20 -2.52 16.79
CA PHE A 450 17.80 -1.12 16.92
C PHE A 450 17.81 -0.41 15.57
N LEU A 451 18.89 -0.57 14.81
CA LEU A 451 19.04 0.08 13.51
C LEU A 451 18.01 -0.40 12.48
N THR A 452 17.85 -1.71 12.35
CA THR A 452 16.87 -2.31 11.45
C THR A 452 15.44 -1.96 11.85
N MET A 453 15.13 -1.86 13.15
CA MET A 453 13.81 -1.39 13.60
C MET A 453 13.58 0.09 13.29
N ALA A 454 14.57 0.97 13.49
CA ALA A 454 14.47 2.37 13.14
C ALA A 454 14.22 2.55 11.63
N LEU A 455 14.91 1.77 10.82
CA LEU A 455 14.71 1.69 9.37
C LEU A 455 13.30 1.28 8.98
N LEU A 456 12.77 0.23 9.61
CA LEU A 456 11.42 -0.23 9.31
C LEU A 456 10.37 0.81 9.69
N VAL A 457 10.57 1.54 10.80
CA VAL A 457 9.69 2.67 11.16
C VAL A 457 9.77 3.78 10.11
N TYR A 458 10.98 4.17 9.72
CA TYR A 458 11.18 5.21 8.72
C TYR A 458 10.58 4.83 7.35
N GLY A 459 10.85 3.60 6.89
CA GLY A 459 10.28 3.06 5.67
C GLY A 459 8.75 2.95 5.72
N HIS A 460 8.18 2.56 6.86
CA HIS A 460 6.73 2.59 7.06
C HIS A 460 6.15 3.99 6.95
N CYS A 461 6.81 5.02 7.53
CA CYS A 461 6.36 6.40 7.40
C CYS A 461 6.40 6.89 5.95
N ILE A 462 7.48 6.60 5.21
CA ILE A 462 7.59 6.96 3.79
C ILE A 462 6.49 6.25 2.99
N LEU A 463 6.36 4.93 3.14
CA LEU A 463 5.34 4.15 2.43
C LEU A 463 3.93 4.62 2.78
N GLY A 464 3.68 5.06 4.02
CA GLY A 464 2.39 5.61 4.41
C GLY A 464 2.08 6.98 3.81
N ILE A 465 3.09 7.82 3.59
CA ILE A 465 2.93 9.10 2.87
C ILE A 465 2.69 8.83 1.39
N LEU A 466 3.42 7.88 0.79
CA LEU A 466 3.32 7.57 -0.63
C LEU A 466 2.08 6.75 -0.98
N ASN A 467 1.63 5.83 -0.12
CA ASN A 467 0.50 4.94 -0.35
C ASN A 467 -0.02 4.40 1.00
N TYR A 468 -1.01 5.07 1.60
CA TYR A 468 -1.42 4.78 2.99
C TYR A 468 -1.88 3.32 3.26
N PRO A 469 -2.53 2.56 2.35
CA PRO A 469 -2.77 1.13 2.56
C PRO A 469 -1.50 0.32 2.76
N MET A 470 -0.39 0.68 2.10
CA MET A 470 0.90 0.02 2.28
C MET A 470 1.45 0.20 3.70
N ALA A 471 1.12 1.30 4.37
CA ALA A 471 1.45 1.49 5.78
C ALA A 471 0.86 0.36 6.64
N LEU A 472 -0.40 -0.01 6.40
CA LEU A 472 -1.10 -1.03 7.16
C LEU A 472 -0.48 -2.42 6.94
N PHE A 473 -0.08 -2.75 5.71
CA PHE A 473 0.67 -4.00 5.45
C PHE A 473 2.05 -3.99 6.14
N CYS A 474 2.75 -2.85 6.13
CA CYS A 474 4.05 -2.71 6.79
C CYS A 474 3.96 -2.80 8.32
N ALA A 475 2.86 -2.33 8.92
CA ALA A 475 2.64 -2.39 10.36
C ALA A 475 2.71 -3.82 10.92
N ILE A 476 2.11 -4.78 10.20
CA ILE A 476 2.11 -6.20 10.57
C ILE A 476 3.53 -6.75 10.56
N PHE A 477 4.30 -6.47 9.50
CA PHE A 477 5.69 -6.89 9.39
C PHE A 477 6.55 -6.36 10.53
N MET A 478 6.43 -5.07 10.84
CA MET A 478 7.17 -4.42 11.92
C MET A 478 6.90 -5.06 13.29
N ALA A 479 5.64 -5.36 13.58
CA ALA A 479 5.25 -6.00 14.83
C ALA A 479 5.87 -7.40 14.97
N HIS A 480 5.96 -8.16 13.87
CA HIS A 480 6.59 -9.48 13.86
C HIS A 480 8.12 -9.39 13.95
N PHE A 481 8.74 -8.42 13.27
CA PHE A 481 10.19 -8.20 13.35
C PHE A 481 10.66 -7.85 14.77
N ALA A 482 9.86 -7.09 15.52
CA ALA A 482 10.15 -6.77 16.93
C ALA A 482 10.33 -8.03 17.81
N ARG A 483 9.72 -9.18 17.42
CA ARG A 483 9.82 -10.45 18.14
C ARG A 483 11.04 -11.29 17.79
N VAL A 484 11.85 -10.89 16.79
CA VAL A 484 13.01 -11.67 16.34
C VAL A 484 14.13 -11.61 17.39
N VAL A 485 14.72 -12.77 17.69
CA VAL A 485 15.78 -12.98 18.69
C VAL A 485 16.94 -13.76 18.01
N PRO A 486 18.20 -13.60 18.42
CA PRO A 486 19.35 -14.33 17.84
C PRO A 486 19.19 -15.85 17.93
N PHE A 487 19.71 -16.54 16.89
CA PHE A 487 19.60 -17.98 16.72
C PHE A 487 20.11 -18.80 17.91
N ASP A 488 21.13 -18.32 18.62
CA ASP A 488 21.78 -19.04 19.72
C ASP A 488 20.96 -19.08 21.02
N THR A 489 19.84 -18.35 21.08
CA THR A 489 19.06 -18.16 22.33
C THR A 489 17.75 -18.93 22.37
N THR A 490 17.32 -19.51 21.25
CA THR A 490 15.98 -20.07 21.06
C THR A 490 16.04 -21.40 20.32
N SER A 491 15.01 -22.23 20.49
CA SER A 491 14.92 -23.50 19.77
C SER A 491 14.76 -23.28 18.26
N LEU A 492 15.30 -24.22 17.47
CA LEU A 492 15.23 -24.19 16.01
C LEU A 492 13.79 -24.03 15.50
N LEU A 493 12.84 -24.77 16.07
CA LEU A 493 11.41 -24.69 15.72
C LEU A 493 10.84 -23.27 15.89
N LYS A 494 11.17 -22.60 16.99
CA LYS A 494 10.68 -21.25 17.28
C LYS A 494 11.26 -20.23 16.29
N ASN A 495 12.53 -20.41 15.90
CA ASN A 495 13.17 -19.57 14.89
C ASN A 495 12.58 -19.78 13.50
N VAL A 496 12.29 -21.02 13.11
CA VAL A 496 11.57 -21.31 11.85
C VAL A 496 10.18 -20.67 11.87
N TRP A 497 9.45 -20.78 12.98
CA TRP A 497 8.12 -20.18 13.12
C TRP A 497 8.16 -18.65 12.99
N HIS A 498 9.08 -17.98 13.70
CA HIS A 498 9.26 -16.54 13.56
C HIS A 498 9.67 -16.13 12.15
N GLY A 499 10.56 -16.89 11.49
CA GLY A 499 10.97 -16.66 10.12
C GLY A 499 9.82 -16.80 9.12
N LEU A 500 8.96 -17.81 9.30
CA LEU A 500 7.77 -18.02 8.46
C LEU A 500 6.79 -16.85 8.59
N TRP A 501 6.49 -16.40 9.81
CA TRP A 501 5.63 -15.23 10.01
C TRP A 501 6.25 -13.96 9.45
N LEU A 502 7.57 -13.79 9.55
CA LEU A 502 8.27 -12.66 8.97
C LEU A 502 8.16 -12.65 7.43
N PHE A 503 8.29 -13.83 6.81
CA PHE A 503 8.16 -14.00 5.37
C PHE A 503 6.72 -13.71 4.91
N VAL A 504 5.72 -14.33 5.54
CA VAL A 504 4.30 -14.17 5.19
C VAL A 504 3.81 -12.75 5.42
N SER A 505 4.29 -12.08 6.47
CA SER A 505 3.92 -10.68 6.77
C SER A 505 4.69 -9.64 5.97
N SER A 506 5.68 -10.04 5.16
CA SER A 506 6.43 -9.10 4.32
C SER A 506 5.48 -8.33 3.40
N PRO A 507 5.59 -6.99 3.29
CA PRO A 507 4.68 -6.18 2.46
C PRO A 507 4.65 -6.64 1.00
N LEU A 508 5.79 -7.07 0.46
CA LEU A 508 5.88 -7.58 -0.92
C LEU A 508 5.21 -8.94 -1.06
N VAL A 509 5.39 -9.84 -0.09
CA VAL A 509 4.72 -11.16 -0.09
C VAL A 509 3.22 -10.99 0.10
N LEU A 510 2.78 -10.11 0.99
CA LEU A 510 1.36 -9.76 1.15
C LEU A 510 0.81 -9.19 -0.16
N LEU A 511 1.47 -8.21 -0.77
CA LEU A 511 1.01 -7.63 -2.03
C LEU A 511 0.97 -8.68 -3.14
N VAL A 512 1.98 -9.55 -3.25
CA VAL A 512 2.01 -10.66 -4.22
C VAL A 512 0.89 -11.65 -3.94
N LEU A 513 0.67 -12.08 -2.70
CA LEU A 513 -0.43 -12.99 -2.34
C LEU A 513 -1.80 -12.37 -2.64
N LEU A 514 -1.95 -11.08 -2.37
CA LEU A 514 -3.18 -10.33 -2.59
C LEU A 514 -3.43 -10.01 -4.08
N ASN A 515 -2.38 -9.92 -4.90
CA ASN A 515 -2.49 -9.72 -6.35
C ASN A 515 -2.27 -11.00 -7.17
N TRP A 516 -1.94 -12.13 -6.55
CA TRP A 516 -1.63 -13.40 -7.20
C TRP A 516 -2.74 -13.83 -8.17
N SER A 517 -3.96 -13.36 -7.94
CA SER A 517 -5.16 -13.65 -8.71
C SER A 517 -5.66 -12.53 -9.62
N ARG A 518 -5.17 -11.29 -9.51
CA ARG A 518 -5.77 -10.13 -10.22
C ARG A 518 -5.15 -9.83 -11.57
N LEU A 519 -3.84 -9.99 -11.66
CA LEU A 519 -3.02 -9.68 -12.82
C LEU A 519 -1.92 -10.72 -12.81
N GLY A 520 -1.59 -11.31 -13.97
CA GLY A 520 -0.42 -12.19 -14.08
C GLY A 520 0.76 -11.53 -13.39
N THR A 521 1.54 -12.28 -12.62
CA THR A 521 2.61 -11.78 -11.73
C THR A 521 3.50 -10.71 -12.38
N GLU A 522 3.71 -10.80 -13.68
CA GLU A 522 4.44 -9.82 -14.48
C GLU A 522 3.79 -8.43 -14.54
N ALA A 523 2.46 -8.33 -14.71
CA ALA A 523 1.78 -7.04 -14.88
C ALA A 523 1.73 -6.23 -13.58
N THR A 524 1.49 -6.89 -12.44
CA THR A 524 1.50 -6.26 -11.10
C THR A 524 2.88 -5.70 -10.74
N VAL A 525 3.95 -6.46 -11.05
CA VAL A 525 5.33 -6.05 -10.74
C VAL A 525 5.80 -4.96 -11.70
N ASN A 526 5.47 -5.07 -12.99
CA ASN A 526 5.73 -4.01 -13.98
C ASN A 526 5.03 -2.70 -13.61
N TYR A 527 3.80 -2.79 -13.10
CA TYR A 527 3.04 -1.63 -12.64
C TYR A 527 3.66 -0.99 -11.39
N LEU A 528 4.04 -1.79 -10.38
CA LEU A 528 4.73 -1.29 -9.19
C LEU A 528 6.07 -0.61 -9.54
N ALA A 529 6.82 -1.20 -10.47
CA ALA A 529 8.04 -0.61 -11.00
C ALA A 529 7.78 0.74 -11.70
N TYR A 530 6.70 0.83 -12.49
CA TYR A 530 6.29 2.08 -13.15
C TYR A 530 5.83 3.15 -12.14
N ALA A 531 5.05 2.80 -11.12
CA ALA A 531 4.60 3.72 -10.08
C ALA A 531 5.76 4.26 -9.23
N ILE A 532 6.73 3.41 -8.89
CA ILE A 532 7.97 3.81 -8.19
C ILE A 532 8.82 4.72 -9.10
N ALA A 533 8.94 4.39 -10.39
CA ALA A 533 9.68 5.20 -11.35
C ALA A 533 9.05 6.59 -11.53
N ASN A 534 7.73 6.67 -11.63
CA ASN A 534 7.02 7.94 -11.80
C ASN A 534 7.09 8.81 -10.54
N SER A 535 7.01 8.20 -9.35
CA SER A 535 7.19 8.92 -8.08
C SER A 535 8.63 9.41 -7.86
N LEU A 536 9.64 8.67 -8.35
CA LEU A 536 11.03 9.14 -8.38
C LEU A 536 11.24 10.28 -9.39
N ALA A 537 10.65 10.20 -10.58
CA ALA A 537 10.73 11.25 -11.61
C ALA A 537 10.07 12.56 -11.16
N LEU A 538 8.95 12.48 -10.44
CA LEU A 538 8.29 13.63 -9.83
C LEU A 538 9.15 14.31 -8.75
N MET A 539 9.95 13.55 -7.99
CA MET A 539 10.92 14.11 -7.03
C MET A 539 12.12 14.78 -7.70
N GLU A 540 12.41 14.44 -8.96
CA GLU A 540 13.51 15.06 -9.73
C GLU A 540 13.09 16.40 -10.35
N GLN A 541 11.78 16.68 -10.43
CA GLN A 541 11.21 17.93 -10.95
C GLN A 541 10.86 18.97 -9.85
N THR A 542 10.95 18.60 -8.58
CA THR A 542 10.83 19.49 -7.41
C THR A 542 12.19 19.79 -6.82
#